data_AF-A0A8T6TPE4-F1
#
_entry.id   AF-A0A8T6TPE4-F1
#
_cell.length_a   1.000
_cell.length_b   1.000
_cell.length_c   1.000
_cell.angle_alpha   90.00
_cell.angle_beta   90.00
_cell.angle_gamma   90.00
#
_symmetry.space_group_name_H-M   'P 1'
#
loop_
_entity.id
_entity.type
_entity.pdbx_description
1 polymer ?
#
loop_
_entity_poly.entity_id
_entity_poly.type
_entity_poly.pdbx_seq_one_letter_code
_entity_poly.pdbx_strand_id
1 'polypeptide(L)' 'MTAAMTMAIVLLLVPSASAEWPMDGGNSEHAGEQLTPLIGPANQWEVTVNGELLCPPATAYSKLYIGTS' A
#
# COMPACT_ATOMS: atom_id res chain seq x y z
N MET A 1 -40.99 11.01 25.98
CA MET A 1 -40.53 10.58 24.65
C MET A 1 -39.08 11.02 24.53
N THR A 2 -38.13 10.11 24.66
CA THR A 2 -36.71 10.45 24.51
C THR A 2 -36.06 9.31 23.77
N ALA A 3 -36.04 9.41 22.44
CA ALA A 3 -35.30 8.50 21.59
C ALA A 3 -33.82 8.88 21.74
N ALA A 4 -33.08 8.10 22.52
CA ALA A 4 -31.63 8.11 22.46
C ALA A 4 -31.23 7.53 21.09
N MET A 5 -30.99 8.43 20.15
CA MET A 5 -30.46 8.10 18.83
C MET A 5 -29.01 7.67 19.02
N THR A 6 -28.81 6.37 19.25
CA THR A 6 -27.48 5.77 19.33
C THR A 6 -26.81 5.91 17.97
N MET A 7 -25.85 6.84 17.91
CA MET A 7 -25.00 7.05 16.75
C MET A 7 -24.22 5.76 16.50
N ALA A 8 -24.59 5.02 15.46
CA ALA A 8 -23.83 3.88 15.00
C ALA A 8 -22.48 4.41 14.50
N ILE A 9 -21.42 4.21 15.29
CA ILE A 9 -20.04 4.32 14.80
C ILE A 9 -19.87 3.17 13.81
N VAL A 10 -20.12 3.46 12.54
CA VAL A 10 -19.62 2.67 11.44
C VAL A 10 -18.11 2.89 11.47
N LEU A 11 -17.39 1.97 12.09
CA LEU A 11 -15.94 1.81 11.91
C LEU A 11 -15.74 1.48 10.43
N LEU A 12 -15.69 2.52 9.59
CA LEU A 12 -15.18 2.42 8.23
C LEU A 12 -13.74 1.93 8.40
N LEU A 13 -13.45 0.71 7.96
CA LEU A 13 -12.08 0.27 7.72
C LEU A 13 -11.56 1.14 6.56
N VAL A 14 -11.14 2.37 6.87
CA VAL A 14 -10.41 3.20 5.93
C VAL A 14 -9.04 2.53 5.79
N PRO A 15 -8.64 2.08 4.59
CA PRO A 15 -7.30 1.57 4.40
C PRO A 15 -6.31 2.67 4.82
N SER A 16 -5.31 2.32 5.63
CA SER A 16 -4.32 3.29 6.08
C SER A 16 -3.68 3.94 4.85
N ALA A 17 -3.70 5.27 4.75
CA ALA A 17 -3.04 6.01 3.67
C ALA A 17 -1.54 5.64 3.54
N SER A 18 -0.93 5.12 4.61
CA SER A 18 0.43 4.59 4.63
C SER A 18 0.62 3.25 3.90
N ALA A 19 -0.47 2.63 3.43
CA ALA A 19 -0.48 1.43 2.60
C ALA A 19 -0.63 1.75 1.10
N GLU A 20 -0.80 3.01 0.72
CA GLU A 20 -0.91 3.48 -0.66
C GLU A 20 0.44 3.84 -1.25
N TRP A 21 0.52 3.83 -2.59
CA TRP A 21 1.67 4.28 -3.37
C TRP A 21 1.20 5.30 -4.41
N PRO A 22 0.97 6.56 -4.00
CA PRO A 22 0.20 7.53 -4.78
C PRO A 22 0.91 8.06 -6.04
N MET A 23 2.23 7.88 -6.14
CA MET A 23 3.05 8.43 -7.23
C MET A 23 4.36 7.65 -7.43
N ASP A 24 5.06 7.91 -8.52
CA ASP A 24 6.39 7.35 -8.77
C ASP A 24 7.35 7.67 -7.63
N GLY A 25 8.10 6.66 -7.17
CA GLY A 25 8.95 6.79 -5.97
C GLY A 25 8.18 6.90 -4.64
N GLY A 26 6.86 6.70 -4.65
CA GLY A 26 6.02 6.52 -3.47
C GLY A 26 5.62 7.80 -2.74
N ASN A 27 6.42 8.86 -2.84
CA ASN A 27 6.17 10.14 -2.17
C ASN A 27 6.77 11.31 -2.98
N SER A 28 6.55 12.54 -2.52
CA SER A 28 7.04 13.76 -3.18
C SER A 28 8.58 13.87 -3.20
N GLU A 29 9.27 13.12 -2.35
CA GLU A 29 10.73 13.06 -2.32
C GLU A 29 11.29 11.97 -3.24
N HIS A 30 10.42 11.15 -3.84
CA HIS A 30 10.76 9.99 -4.67
C HIS A 30 11.71 8.99 -3.97
N ALA A 31 11.59 8.84 -2.65
CA ALA A 31 12.51 8.03 -1.86
C ALA A 31 12.28 6.51 -1.95
N GLY A 32 11.09 6.07 -2.40
CA GLY A 32 10.70 4.66 -2.42
C GLY A 32 10.45 4.06 -1.03
N GLU A 33 10.27 4.91 -0.01
CA GLU A 33 10.09 4.48 1.37
C GLU A 33 8.62 4.22 1.68
N GLN A 34 8.34 3.07 2.28
CA GLN A 34 7.05 2.79 2.88
C GLN A 34 7.10 3.22 4.35
N LEU A 35 6.27 4.20 4.72
CA LEU A 35 6.24 4.76 6.08
C LEU A 35 5.75 3.77 7.15
N THR A 36 5.19 2.63 6.73
CA THR A 36 4.73 1.59 7.65
C THR A 36 5.78 0.49 7.72
N PRO A 37 6.42 0.24 8.88
CA PRO A 37 7.36 -0.86 9.01
C PRO A 37 6.65 -2.19 8.74
N LEU A 38 7.23 -3.03 7.89
CA LEU A 38 6.76 -4.40 7.71
C LEU A 38 7.04 -5.17 9.00
N ILE A 39 6.02 -5.42 9.82
CA ILE A 39 6.14 -6.23 11.03
C ILE A 39 5.79 -7.68 10.67
N GLY A 40 6.80 -8.54 10.52
CA GLY A 40 6.62 -9.95 10.21
C GLY A 40 7.91 -10.63 9.75
N PRO A 41 7.90 -11.96 9.57
CA PRO A 41 9.05 -12.68 9.02
C PRO A 41 9.35 -12.17 7.61
N ALA A 42 10.61 -11.77 7.38
CA ALA A 42 11.10 -11.44 6.05
C ALA A 42 11.31 -12.74 5.28
N ASN A 43 10.31 -13.13 4.49
CA ASN A 43 10.50 -14.19 3.50
C ASN A 43 11.11 -13.56 2.26
N GLN A 44 12.30 -14.03 1.88
CA GLN A 44 12.92 -13.66 0.62
C GLN A 44 12.40 -14.60 -0.48
N TRP A 45 12.04 -14.02 -1.62
CA TRP A 45 11.60 -14.74 -2.81
C TRP A 45 12.11 -14.01 -4.04
N GLU A 46 12.19 -14.75 -5.15
CA GLU A 46 12.57 -14.22 -6.46
C GLU A 46 11.43 -14.47 -7.45
N VAL A 47 11.22 -13.54 -8.39
CA VAL A 47 10.25 -13.68 -9.47
C VAL A 47 10.90 -13.27 -10.79
N THR A 48 10.63 -14.02 -11.85
CA THR A 48 11.02 -13.66 -13.21
C THR A 48 9.79 -13.13 -13.94
N VAL A 49 9.89 -11.91 -14.47
CA VAL A 49 8.89 -11.33 -15.37
C VAL A 49 9.43 -11.35 -16.79
N ASN A 50 8.56 -11.64 -17.76
CA ASN A 50 8.90 -11.53 -19.18
C ASN A 50 8.78 -10.06 -19.62
N GLY A 51 9.61 -9.66 -20.58
CA GLY A 51 9.63 -8.29 -21.09
C GLY A 51 10.67 -7.41 -20.41
N GLU A 52 10.62 -6.11 -20.69
CA GLU A 52 11.53 -5.12 -20.10
C GLU A 52 10.86 -4.43 -18.92
N LEU A 53 11.64 -4.13 -17.87
CA LEU A 53 11.17 -3.31 -16.76
C LEU A 53 11.06 -1.86 -17.23
N LEU A 54 9.86 -1.30 -17.14
CA LEU A 54 9.58 0.08 -17.57
C LEU A 54 9.80 1.09 -16.44
N CYS A 55 9.70 0.65 -15.18
CA CYS A 55 9.84 1.49 -14.00
C CYS A 55 10.29 0.66 -12.78
N PRO A 56 10.81 1.32 -11.72
CA PRO A 56 11.00 0.66 -10.43
C PRO A 56 9.68 0.09 -9.90
N PRO A 57 9.71 -1.04 -9.17
CA PRO A 57 8.51 -1.64 -8.62
C PRO A 57 7.89 -0.77 -7.50
N ALA A 58 6.59 -0.95 -7.28
CA ALA A 58 5.83 -0.25 -6.24
C ALA A 58 5.18 -1.24 -5.26
N THR A 59 5.09 -0.88 -3.97
CA THR A 59 4.41 -1.68 -2.96
C THR A 59 3.18 -0.97 -2.40
N ALA A 60 2.00 -1.59 -2.52
CA ALA A 60 0.78 -1.06 -1.92
C ALA A 60 -0.10 -2.21 -1.44
N TYR A 61 -0.78 -2.04 -0.31
CA TYR A 61 -1.74 -3.03 0.20
C TYR A 61 -1.22 -4.47 0.26
N SER A 62 0.03 -4.65 0.71
CA SER A 62 0.72 -5.95 0.78
C SER A 62 0.88 -6.64 -0.58
N LYS A 63 0.92 -5.88 -1.67
CA LYS A 63 1.18 -6.35 -3.04
C LYS A 63 2.39 -5.65 -3.62
N LEU A 64 3.10 -6.36 -4.50
CA LEU A 64 4.14 -5.80 -5.36
C LEU A 64 3.57 -5.58 -6.76
N TYR A 65 3.77 -4.39 -7.31
CA TYR A 65 3.38 -4.01 -8.66
C TYR A 65 4.63 -3.80 -9.51
N ILE A 66 4.65 -4.42 -10.70
CA ILE A 66 5.78 -4.38 -11.65
C ILE A 66 5.23 -3.93 -13.00
N GLY A 67 5.76 -2.83 -13.54
CA GLY A 67 5.41 -2.34 -14.88
C GLY A 67 6.32 -2.93 -15.95
N THR A 68 5.73 -3.58 -16.97
CA THR A 68 6.46 -4.24 -18.08
C THR A 68 5.88 -3.85 -19.45
N SER A 69 6.67 -4.04 -20.51
CA SER A 69 6.27 -3.87 -21.93
C SER A 69 5.52 -5.06 -22.53
#